data_AF-A0A498SBJ1-F1
#
_entry.id   AF-A0A498SBJ1-F1
#
_cell.length_a   1.000
_cell.length_b   1.000
_cell.length_c   1.000
_cell.angle_alpha   90.00
_cell.angle_beta   90.00
_cell.angle_gamma   90.00
#
_symmetry.space_group_name_H-M   'P 1'
#
loop_
_entity.id
_entity.type
_entity.pdbx_description
1 polymer ?
#
loop_
_entity_poly.entity_id
_entity_poly.type
_entity_poly.pdbx_seq_one_letter_code
_entity_poly.pdbx_strand_id
1 'polypeptide(L)'
;MSAFLPDTTLLGAVYFRMNSDVKYAKMHFIRFKNCIVSNISLWKYCEFHSDHCINLVFMKDFEKLPLVGFSVCSGIEIIREKLHPSNTVAFKSWDSPEMPLWAKNRVGADDYLRILIRFEKKRMGVRFRLNSLPPSCCVYFDYLPNHPVEELYLALTSYEMFNEEGTPLIAILNPFEMFTWTAQKKKKAVDNEEQETFNPLVEIEASTSDKVATPMCTFCLERPIDMLLMPCNHAVCCKNCKDNYISYERKRNKAKNMSMEVVCPICRKKIEGVAQIWFPKIYRCLLCTNDCDTMSAVAGGENGCGCVIGCYEKARKLCDDGGSCPHCHKQLIDVLQIFIQDDRD
;
A
#
# COMPACT_ATOMS: atom_id res chain seq x y z
N MET A 1 -14.06 -50.74 -10.14
CA MET A 1 -15.09 -50.11 -9.29
C MET A 1 -14.84 -50.52 -7.84
N SER A 2 -14.15 -49.65 -7.10
CA SER A 2 -14.10 -49.54 -5.63
C SER A 2 -13.05 -48.46 -5.32
N ALA A 3 -13.52 -47.23 -5.15
CA ALA A 3 -13.66 -46.55 -3.86
C ALA A 3 -12.32 -45.97 -3.36
N PHE A 4 -12.09 -44.72 -3.79
CA PHE A 4 -11.11 -43.78 -3.25
C PHE A 4 -11.51 -43.37 -1.82
N LEU A 5 -10.57 -43.50 -0.88
CA LEU A 5 -10.52 -42.72 0.36
C LEU A 5 -9.37 -41.70 0.20
N PRO A 6 -9.55 -40.41 0.51
CA PRO A 6 -8.43 -39.52 0.76
C PRO A 6 -8.06 -39.54 2.25
N ASP A 7 -6.77 -39.77 2.48
CA ASP A 7 -6.06 -39.69 3.75
C ASP A 7 -6.37 -38.41 4.53
N THR A 8 -6.88 -38.58 5.74
CA THR A 8 -6.93 -37.56 6.79
C THR A 8 -5.69 -37.70 7.67
N THR A 9 -4.60 -37.01 7.32
CA THR A 9 -3.52 -36.73 8.28
C THR A 9 -3.88 -35.50 9.11
N LEU A 10 -4.67 -35.77 10.15
CA LEU A 10 -4.80 -34.93 11.35
C LEU A 10 -3.45 -34.94 12.09
N LEU A 11 -2.70 -33.85 12.01
CA LEU A 11 -1.59 -33.57 12.94
C LEU A 11 -1.90 -32.30 13.74
N GLY A 12 -2.40 -32.53 14.96
CA GLY A 12 -2.10 -31.76 16.17
C GLY A 12 -2.36 -30.26 16.16
N ALA A 13 -3.63 -29.84 16.20
CA ALA A 13 -3.99 -28.50 16.65
C ALA A 13 -3.76 -28.40 18.18
N VAL A 14 -2.54 -28.05 18.58
CA VAL A 14 -2.29 -27.55 19.94
C VAL A 14 -2.90 -26.15 20.02
N TYR A 15 -4.08 -26.06 20.62
CA TYR A 15 -4.71 -24.80 20.98
C TYR A 15 -3.89 -24.10 22.07
N PHE A 16 -2.85 -23.38 21.67
CA PHE A 16 -2.37 -22.27 22.49
C PHE A 16 -3.46 -21.19 22.43
N ARG A 17 -3.94 -20.75 23.61
CA ARG A 17 -4.69 -19.49 23.76
C ARG A 17 -3.79 -18.35 23.25
N MET A 18 -3.79 -18.12 21.95
CA MET A 18 -3.20 -16.92 21.37
C MET A 18 -4.05 -15.74 21.84
N ASN A 19 -3.37 -14.72 22.39
CA ASN A 19 -3.98 -13.42 22.69
C ASN A 19 -4.83 -12.98 21.50
N SER A 20 -6.09 -12.58 21.75
CA SER A 20 -7.07 -12.20 20.73
C SER A 20 -6.54 -11.18 19.70
N ASP A 21 -5.55 -10.38 20.12
CA ASP A 21 -4.97 -9.29 19.34
C ASP A 21 -3.94 -9.76 18.29
N VAL A 22 -3.49 -11.01 18.31
CA VAL A 22 -2.57 -11.57 17.29
C VAL A 22 -3.34 -12.22 16.14
N LYS A 23 -4.61 -12.58 16.35
CA LYS A 23 -5.42 -13.35 15.38
C LYS A 23 -5.60 -12.62 14.05
N TYR A 24 -5.67 -11.29 14.06
CA TYR A 24 -5.98 -10.48 12.88
C TYR A 24 -4.73 -9.89 12.20
N ALA A 25 -3.54 -10.14 12.74
CA ALA A 25 -2.28 -9.63 12.18
C ALA A 25 -1.90 -10.28 10.84
N LYS A 26 -2.51 -11.43 10.52
CA LYS A 26 -2.34 -12.15 9.26
C LYS A 26 -3.67 -12.72 8.81
N MET A 27 -3.93 -12.72 7.51
CA MET A 27 -5.06 -13.47 6.96
C MET A 27 -4.71 -14.96 6.89
N HIS A 28 -5.52 -15.78 7.55
CA HIS A 28 -5.48 -17.23 7.40
C HIS A 28 -6.40 -17.66 6.26
N PHE A 29 -5.94 -18.58 5.42
CA PHE A 29 -6.68 -19.07 4.26
C PHE A 29 -6.90 -20.58 4.31
N ILE A 30 -8.04 -21.02 3.75
CA ILE A 30 -8.33 -22.42 3.46
C ILE A 30 -8.21 -22.62 1.96
N ARG A 31 -7.52 -23.70 1.56
CA ARG A 31 -7.32 -24.06 0.16
C ARG A 31 -8.39 -25.04 -0.33
N PHE A 32 -8.95 -24.72 -1.49
CA PHE A 32 -9.90 -25.53 -2.26
C PHE A 32 -9.35 -25.70 -3.69
N LYS A 33 -8.48 -26.69 -3.89
CA LYS A 33 -7.73 -26.90 -5.14
C LYS A 33 -6.93 -25.64 -5.54
N ASN A 34 -7.41 -24.91 -6.54
CA ASN A 34 -6.78 -23.71 -7.11
C ASN A 34 -7.37 -22.40 -6.56
N CYS A 35 -8.31 -22.52 -5.61
CA CYS A 35 -8.95 -21.39 -4.94
C CYS A 35 -8.51 -21.36 -3.47
N ILE A 36 -8.35 -20.17 -2.91
CA ILE A 36 -8.25 -19.97 -1.46
C ILE A 36 -9.32 -19.00 -0.99
N VAL A 37 -9.83 -19.21 0.22
CA VAL A 37 -10.79 -18.31 0.87
C VAL A 37 -10.30 -18.00 2.28
N SER A 38 -10.35 -16.72 2.69
CA SER A 38 -9.91 -16.30 4.00
C SER A 38 -10.87 -16.79 5.09
N ASN A 39 -10.32 -17.07 6.28
CA ASN A 39 -11.08 -17.32 7.50
C ASN A 39 -11.35 -16.05 8.31
N ILE A 40 -10.69 -14.97 7.95
CA ILE A 40 -10.84 -13.66 8.57
C ILE A 40 -11.57 -12.77 7.57
N SER A 41 -12.61 -12.09 8.05
CA SER A 41 -13.33 -11.15 7.20
C SER A 41 -12.48 -9.92 6.89
N LEU A 42 -12.69 -9.37 5.70
CA LEU A 42 -12.03 -8.16 5.21
C LEU A 42 -12.23 -6.99 6.17
N TRP A 43 -13.45 -6.82 6.67
CA TRP A 43 -13.76 -5.76 7.62
C TRP A 43 -12.87 -5.83 8.86
N LYS A 44 -12.81 -7.00 9.52
CA LYS A 44 -12.01 -7.21 10.73
C LYS A 44 -10.53 -7.02 10.47
N TYR A 45 -10.04 -7.50 9.33
CA TYR A 45 -8.63 -7.30 8.93
C TYR A 45 -8.31 -5.82 8.70
N CYS A 46 -9.13 -5.13 7.90
CA CYS A 46 -8.92 -3.71 7.59
C CYS A 46 -9.06 -2.83 8.83
N GLU A 47 -10.03 -3.12 9.71
CA GLU A 47 -10.22 -2.44 10.99
C GLU A 47 -8.99 -2.62 11.89
N PHE A 48 -8.49 -3.86 12.01
CA PHE A 48 -7.32 -4.17 12.82
C PHE A 48 -6.07 -3.43 12.33
N HIS A 49 -5.84 -3.38 11.03
CA HIS A 49 -4.69 -2.70 10.44
C HIS A 49 -4.90 -1.19 10.28
N SER A 50 -6.12 -0.68 10.48
CA SER A 50 -6.51 0.71 10.16
C SER A 50 -6.10 1.11 8.73
N ASP A 51 -6.10 0.12 7.85
CA ASP A 51 -5.68 0.18 6.46
C ASP A 51 -6.69 -0.61 5.63
N HIS A 52 -7.15 -0.02 4.53
CA HIS A 52 -8.09 -0.66 3.62
C HIS A 52 -7.38 -1.23 2.38
N CYS A 53 -6.12 -1.61 2.53
CA CYS A 53 -5.28 -2.17 1.49
C CYS A 53 -4.88 -3.61 1.83
N ILE A 54 -4.90 -4.47 0.81
CA ILE A 54 -4.36 -5.83 0.86
C ILE A 54 -3.25 -5.92 -0.18
N ASN A 55 -2.08 -6.40 0.23
CA ASN A 55 -0.90 -6.48 -0.62
C ASN A 55 -0.61 -7.94 -0.96
N LEU A 56 -0.56 -8.25 -2.25
CA LEU A 56 -0.20 -9.57 -2.78
C LEU A 56 1.14 -9.42 -3.48
N VAL A 57 2.13 -10.24 -3.14
CA VAL A 57 3.43 -10.30 -3.80
C VAL A 57 3.54 -11.61 -4.57
N PHE A 58 3.97 -11.53 -5.83
CA PHE A 58 4.15 -12.68 -6.70
C PHE A 58 5.57 -13.23 -6.53
N MET A 59 5.70 -14.51 -6.16
CA MET A 59 7.00 -15.13 -5.91
C MET A 59 7.61 -15.80 -7.15
N LYS A 60 6.89 -15.73 -8.28
CA LYS A 60 7.33 -16.19 -9.61
C LYS A 60 6.57 -15.41 -10.67
N ASP A 61 6.90 -15.67 -11.93
CA ASP A 61 6.12 -15.19 -13.06
C ASP A 61 4.76 -15.91 -13.16
N PHE A 62 3.72 -15.15 -13.51
CA PHE A 62 2.37 -15.64 -13.79
C PHE A 62 1.96 -15.22 -15.19
N GLU A 63 1.43 -16.16 -15.97
CA GLU A 63 0.87 -15.85 -17.29
C GLU A 63 -0.33 -14.92 -17.18
N LYS A 64 -1.13 -15.09 -16.13
CA LYS A 64 -2.31 -14.26 -15.84
C LYS A 64 -2.42 -13.92 -14.36
N LEU A 65 -2.91 -12.71 -14.08
CA LEU A 65 -3.27 -12.30 -12.73
C LEU A 65 -4.28 -13.28 -12.12
N PRO A 66 -4.09 -13.71 -10.87
CA PRO A 66 -5.11 -14.42 -10.11
C PRO A 66 -6.40 -13.61 -10.05
N LEU A 67 -7.54 -14.28 -10.19
CA LEU A 67 -8.82 -13.61 -10.02
C LEU A 67 -9.02 -13.28 -8.54
N VAL A 68 -9.42 -12.05 -8.28
CA VAL A 68 -9.83 -11.60 -6.95
C VAL A 68 -11.34 -11.70 -6.85
N GLY A 69 -11.81 -12.33 -5.78
CA GLY A 69 -13.22 -12.45 -5.47
C GLY A 69 -13.50 -12.28 -3.99
N PHE A 70 -14.79 -12.22 -3.67
CA PHE A 70 -15.25 -12.03 -2.30
C PHE A 70 -16.30 -13.06 -1.94
N SER A 71 -16.04 -13.78 -0.85
CA SER A 71 -16.93 -14.82 -0.34
C SER A 71 -17.87 -14.26 0.72
N VAL A 72 -19.10 -14.77 0.72
CA VAL A 72 -20.09 -14.54 1.77
C VAL A 72 -19.97 -15.53 2.93
N CYS A 73 -19.05 -16.48 2.82
CA CYS A 73 -18.72 -17.47 3.85
C CYS A 73 -17.20 -17.50 4.08
N SER A 74 -16.78 -17.72 5.33
CA SER A 74 -15.39 -18.00 5.63
C SER A 74 -14.95 -19.35 5.04
N GLY A 75 -13.65 -19.54 4.84
CA GLY A 75 -13.11 -20.84 4.40
C GLY A 75 -13.52 -22.01 5.32
N ILE A 76 -13.56 -21.80 6.64
CA ILE A 76 -13.95 -22.84 7.59
C ILE A 76 -15.45 -23.17 7.52
N GLU A 77 -16.31 -22.18 7.25
CA GLU A 77 -17.74 -22.40 7.05
C GLU A 77 -18.01 -23.16 5.76
N ILE A 78 -17.29 -22.86 4.68
CA ILE A 78 -17.41 -23.62 3.42
C ILE A 78 -17.14 -25.11 3.66
N ILE A 79 -16.12 -25.46 4.47
CA ILE A 79 -15.87 -26.85 4.87
C ILE A 79 -17.01 -27.39 5.72
N ARG A 80 -17.38 -26.68 6.80
CA ARG A 80 -18.35 -27.15 7.80
C ARG A 80 -19.71 -27.43 7.17
N GLU A 81 -20.17 -26.54 6.30
CA GLU A 81 -21.45 -26.62 5.62
C GLU A 81 -21.38 -27.41 4.30
N LYS A 82 -20.22 -27.99 3.96
CA LYS A 82 -19.97 -28.76 2.72
C LYS A 82 -20.34 -28.00 1.45
N LEU A 83 -20.06 -26.70 1.43
CA LEU A 83 -20.31 -25.82 0.29
C LEU A 83 -19.15 -25.86 -0.72
N HIS A 84 -19.41 -25.42 -1.94
CA HIS A 84 -18.37 -25.23 -2.96
C HIS A 84 -18.03 -23.73 -3.10
N PRO A 85 -16.74 -23.34 -3.25
CA PRO A 85 -16.35 -21.94 -3.39
C PRO A 85 -17.06 -21.20 -4.53
N SER A 86 -17.32 -21.87 -5.66
CA SER A 86 -18.05 -21.27 -6.80
C SER A 86 -19.45 -20.75 -6.45
N ASN A 87 -20.05 -21.26 -5.36
CA ASN A 87 -21.40 -20.91 -4.95
C ASN A 87 -21.41 -19.84 -3.84
N THR A 88 -20.23 -19.52 -3.30
CA THR A 88 -20.09 -18.58 -2.18
C THR A 88 -19.27 -17.35 -2.55
N VAL A 89 -18.48 -17.43 -3.63
CA VAL A 89 -17.57 -16.38 -4.05
C VAL A 89 -18.08 -15.69 -5.31
N ALA A 90 -18.13 -14.35 -5.27
CA ALA A 90 -18.26 -13.53 -6.46
C ALA A 90 -16.87 -13.12 -6.98
N PHE A 91 -16.44 -13.70 -8.11
CA PHE A 91 -15.22 -13.30 -8.83
C PHE A 91 -15.56 -12.29 -9.93
N LYS A 92 -14.67 -11.33 -10.17
CA LYS A 92 -14.70 -10.46 -11.36
C LYS A 92 -13.62 -10.88 -12.33
N SER A 93 -13.95 -10.88 -13.62
CA SER A 93 -12.99 -11.21 -14.68
C SER A 93 -12.06 -10.03 -14.97
N TRP A 94 -10.78 -10.30 -15.20
CA TRP A 94 -9.83 -9.30 -15.72
C TRP A 94 -10.15 -8.87 -17.15
N ASP A 95 -10.98 -9.63 -17.87
CA ASP A 95 -11.45 -9.28 -19.20
C ASP A 95 -12.65 -8.31 -19.19
N SER A 96 -13.19 -7.98 -18.01
CA SER A 96 -14.32 -7.05 -17.91
C SER A 96 -13.93 -5.64 -18.38
N PRO A 97 -14.82 -4.89 -19.06
CA PRO A 97 -14.52 -3.55 -19.60
C PRO A 97 -14.10 -2.51 -18.54
N GLU A 98 -14.46 -2.75 -17.28
CA GLU A 98 -14.11 -1.91 -16.13
C GLU A 98 -12.66 -2.10 -15.64
N MET A 99 -11.96 -3.15 -16.11
CA MET A 99 -10.61 -3.48 -15.71
C MET A 99 -9.56 -2.76 -16.56
N PRO A 100 -8.40 -2.39 -15.98
CA PRO A 100 -7.36 -1.67 -16.70
C PRO A 100 -6.66 -2.58 -17.72
N LEU A 101 -6.13 -2.01 -18.79
CA LEU A 101 -5.46 -2.77 -19.86
C LEU A 101 -4.31 -3.64 -19.34
N TRP A 102 -3.60 -3.17 -18.30
CA TRP A 102 -2.50 -3.92 -17.70
C TRP A 102 -2.95 -5.21 -17.01
N ALA A 103 -4.24 -5.37 -16.68
CA ALA A 103 -4.75 -6.58 -16.02
C ALA A 103 -4.66 -7.83 -16.90
N LYS A 104 -4.44 -7.66 -18.21
CA LYS A 104 -4.27 -8.74 -19.20
C LYS A 104 -2.81 -9.14 -19.40
N ASN A 105 -1.88 -8.39 -18.83
CA ASN A 105 -0.46 -8.64 -19.02
C ASN A 105 0.02 -9.73 -18.07
N ARG A 106 1.15 -10.34 -18.45
CA ARG A 106 1.92 -11.19 -17.56
C ARG A 106 2.38 -10.41 -16.33
N VAL A 107 2.54 -11.12 -15.23
CA VAL A 107 3.03 -10.58 -13.97
C VAL A 107 4.38 -11.22 -13.68
N GLY A 108 5.38 -10.42 -13.39
CA GLY A 108 6.72 -10.90 -13.07
C GLY A 108 6.86 -11.35 -11.63
N ALA A 109 7.88 -12.14 -11.36
CA ALA A 109 8.39 -12.36 -10.01
C ALA A 109 8.73 -11.02 -9.35
N ASP A 110 8.45 -10.92 -8.05
CA ASP A 110 8.58 -9.70 -7.25
C ASP A 110 7.67 -8.53 -7.66
N ASP A 111 6.73 -8.74 -8.57
CA ASP A 111 5.61 -7.80 -8.72
C ASP A 111 4.70 -7.88 -7.50
N TYR A 112 3.92 -6.82 -7.28
CA TYR A 112 2.90 -6.81 -6.25
C TYR A 112 1.59 -6.17 -6.71
N LEU A 113 0.48 -6.79 -6.32
CA LEU A 113 -0.87 -6.28 -6.51
C LEU A 113 -1.39 -5.69 -5.20
N ARG A 114 -1.70 -4.40 -5.19
CA ARG A 114 -2.44 -3.72 -4.12
C ARG A 114 -3.94 -3.77 -4.44
N ILE A 115 -4.73 -4.27 -3.51
CA ILE A 115 -6.20 -4.29 -3.55
C ILE A 115 -6.71 -3.27 -2.54
N LEU A 116 -7.22 -2.15 -3.02
CA LEU A 116 -7.78 -1.08 -2.19
C LEU A 116 -9.29 -1.28 -2.06
N ILE A 117 -9.79 -1.27 -0.83
CA ILE A 117 -11.17 -1.62 -0.50
C ILE A 117 -11.88 -0.39 0.08
N ARG A 118 -13.12 -0.18 -0.35
CA ARG A 118 -14.03 0.81 0.23
C ARG A 118 -15.37 0.17 0.54
N PHE A 119 -15.70 0.09 1.82
CA PHE A 119 -17.01 -0.37 2.27
C PHE A 119 -18.03 0.76 2.12
N GLU A 120 -19.06 0.56 1.30
CA GLU A 120 -20.21 1.46 1.19
C GLU A 120 -21.45 0.79 1.78
N LYS A 121 -22.57 1.51 1.88
CA LYS A 121 -23.81 1.00 2.50
C LYS A 121 -24.44 -0.19 1.76
N LYS A 122 -24.29 -0.25 0.42
CA LYS A 122 -24.97 -1.25 -0.44
C LYS A 122 -24.02 -2.16 -1.23
N ARG A 123 -22.73 -1.82 -1.26
CA ARG A 123 -21.73 -2.44 -2.13
C ARG A 123 -20.34 -2.17 -1.59
N MET A 124 -19.39 -2.99 -2.01
CA MET A 124 -17.97 -2.78 -1.78
C MET A 124 -17.32 -2.27 -3.08
N GLY A 125 -16.67 -1.12 -2.99
CA GLY A 125 -15.82 -0.60 -4.05
C GLY A 125 -14.41 -1.18 -3.92
N VAL A 126 -13.83 -1.58 -5.03
CA VAL A 126 -12.50 -2.18 -5.08
C VAL A 126 -11.69 -1.55 -6.20
N ARG A 127 -10.44 -1.19 -5.91
CA ARG A 127 -9.46 -0.76 -6.92
C ARG A 127 -8.25 -1.65 -6.84
N PHE A 128 -7.65 -1.89 -8.00
CA PHE A 128 -6.47 -2.70 -8.15
C PHE A 128 -5.32 -1.84 -8.63
N ARG A 129 -4.12 -2.08 -8.12
CA ARG A 129 -2.90 -1.45 -8.60
C ARG A 129 -1.77 -2.46 -8.63
N LEU A 130 -1.23 -2.73 -9.81
CA LEU A 130 -0.05 -3.58 -9.99
C LEU A 130 1.20 -2.70 -9.98
N ASN A 131 2.15 -2.96 -9.09
CA ASN A 131 3.37 -2.18 -8.92
C ASN A 131 3.08 -0.66 -8.83
N SER A 132 3.82 0.13 -9.60
CA SER A 132 3.67 1.58 -9.74
C SER A 132 2.69 1.97 -10.85
N LEU A 133 2.06 1.02 -11.55
CA LEU A 133 1.10 1.31 -12.63
C LEU A 133 -0.11 2.11 -12.10
N PRO A 134 -0.83 2.84 -12.97
CA PRO A 134 -2.02 3.57 -12.56
C PRO A 134 -3.07 2.63 -11.95
N PRO A 135 -3.77 3.07 -10.87
CA PRO A 135 -4.84 2.28 -10.27
C PRO A 135 -6.00 2.07 -11.26
N SER A 136 -6.70 0.96 -11.13
CA SER A 136 -7.90 0.67 -11.90
C SER A 136 -9.03 1.66 -11.60
N CYS A 137 -10.03 1.69 -12.48
CA CYS A 137 -11.36 2.17 -12.13
C CYS A 137 -11.91 1.42 -10.91
N CYS A 138 -12.86 2.04 -10.20
CA CYS A 138 -13.52 1.40 -9.07
C CYS A 138 -14.48 0.32 -9.58
N VAL A 139 -14.21 -0.93 -9.21
CA VAL A 139 -15.04 -2.09 -9.46
C VAL A 139 -15.97 -2.29 -8.27
N TYR A 140 -17.24 -2.60 -8.51
CA TYR A 140 -18.21 -2.77 -7.44
C TYR A 140 -18.67 -4.22 -7.29
N PHE A 141 -18.82 -4.62 -6.02
CA PHE A 141 -19.40 -5.87 -5.59
C PHE A 141 -20.63 -5.55 -4.74
N ASP A 142 -21.82 -5.84 -5.26
CA ASP A 142 -23.06 -5.61 -4.53
C ASP A 142 -23.21 -6.62 -3.40
N TYR A 143 -23.70 -6.16 -2.24
CA TYR A 143 -23.97 -7.05 -1.13
C TYR A 143 -25.23 -7.88 -1.39
N LEU A 144 -25.22 -9.11 -0.90
CA LEU A 144 -26.46 -9.88 -0.81
C LEU A 144 -27.43 -9.16 0.16
N PRO A 145 -28.74 -9.15 -0.13
CA PRO A 145 -29.73 -8.58 0.78
C PRO A 145 -29.60 -9.18 2.18
N ASN A 146 -29.55 -8.32 3.19
CA ASN A 146 -29.43 -8.70 4.62
C ASN A 146 -28.14 -9.45 5.01
N HIS A 147 -27.17 -9.60 4.10
CA HIS A 147 -25.87 -10.17 4.46
C HIS A 147 -25.00 -9.10 5.13
N PRO A 148 -24.40 -9.39 6.30
CA PRO A 148 -23.61 -8.41 7.05
C PRO A 148 -22.31 -8.09 6.32
N VAL A 149 -22.05 -6.80 6.12
CA VAL A 149 -20.85 -6.27 5.44
C VAL A 149 -19.57 -6.72 6.16
N GLU A 150 -19.66 -6.91 7.46
CA GLU A 150 -18.59 -7.35 8.34
C GLU A 150 -18.17 -8.81 8.11
N GLU A 151 -18.94 -9.57 7.32
CA GLU A 151 -18.75 -11.00 7.06
C GLU A 151 -18.42 -11.29 5.58
N LEU A 152 -17.70 -10.38 4.93
CA LEU A 152 -17.11 -10.62 3.61
C LEU A 152 -15.67 -11.10 3.72
N TYR A 153 -15.30 -12.11 2.92
CA TYR A 153 -14.02 -12.80 2.99
C TYR A 153 -13.27 -12.69 1.66
N LEU A 154 -11.94 -12.55 1.71
CA LEU A 154 -11.13 -12.52 0.49
C LEU A 154 -11.06 -13.92 -0.12
N ALA A 155 -11.21 -14.01 -1.43
CA ALA A 155 -10.95 -15.22 -2.19
C ALA A 155 -10.03 -14.91 -3.37
N LEU A 156 -9.11 -15.84 -3.66
CA LEU A 156 -8.22 -15.78 -4.81
C LEU A 156 -8.30 -17.11 -5.56
N THR A 157 -8.26 -17.06 -6.89
CA THR A 157 -8.20 -18.28 -7.71
C THR A 157 -7.28 -18.12 -8.92
N SER A 158 -6.39 -19.09 -9.11
CA SER A 158 -5.58 -19.28 -10.31
C SER A 158 -4.93 -20.67 -10.28
N TYR A 159 -4.73 -21.25 -11.46
CA TYR A 159 -4.06 -22.54 -11.61
C TYR A 159 -2.56 -22.47 -11.29
N GLU A 160 -1.97 -21.28 -11.27
CA GLU A 160 -0.53 -21.05 -11.06
C GLU A 160 -0.18 -20.70 -9.62
N MET A 161 -1.18 -20.58 -8.74
CA MET A 161 -0.99 -20.12 -7.35
C MET A 161 -0.19 -21.09 -6.48
N PHE A 162 -0.07 -22.34 -6.90
CA PHE A 162 0.62 -23.39 -6.18
C PHE A 162 1.54 -24.14 -7.13
N ASN A 163 2.70 -24.60 -6.64
CA ASN A 163 3.52 -25.56 -7.37
C ASN A 163 2.95 -26.98 -7.26
N GLU A 164 3.62 -27.95 -7.87
CA GLU A 164 3.21 -29.37 -7.89
C GLU A 164 3.13 -29.97 -6.47
N GLU A 165 4.01 -29.52 -5.57
CA GLU A 165 4.03 -29.90 -4.16
C GLU A 165 2.95 -29.18 -3.33
N GLY A 166 2.23 -28.23 -3.91
CA GLY A 166 1.18 -27.48 -3.25
C GLY A 166 1.65 -26.29 -2.41
N THR A 167 2.91 -25.87 -2.56
CA THR A 167 3.49 -24.67 -1.95
C THR A 167 2.91 -23.42 -2.60
N PRO A 168 2.46 -22.41 -1.83
CA PRO A 168 1.93 -21.17 -2.39
C PRO A 168 3.03 -20.39 -3.12
N LEU A 169 2.65 -19.74 -4.22
CA LEU A 169 3.51 -18.92 -5.09
C LEU A 169 3.14 -17.43 -5.05
N ILE A 170 2.26 -17.07 -4.12
CA ILE A 170 1.83 -15.71 -3.81
C ILE A 170 1.93 -15.53 -2.30
N ALA A 171 2.51 -14.42 -1.86
CA ALA A 171 2.53 -14.01 -0.47
C ALA A 171 1.51 -12.87 -0.24
N ILE A 172 0.69 -12.97 0.80
CA ILE A 172 -0.22 -11.90 1.21
C ILE A 172 0.39 -11.23 2.42
N LEU A 173 0.87 -10.01 2.24
CA LEU A 173 1.65 -9.28 3.24
C LEU A 173 0.74 -8.30 3.98
N ASN A 174 0.86 -8.27 5.30
CA ASN A 174 0.29 -7.18 6.07
C ASN A 174 1.07 -5.86 5.81
N PRO A 175 0.55 -4.69 6.20
CA PRO A 175 1.19 -3.42 5.89
C PRO A 175 2.64 -3.30 6.37
N PHE A 176 2.97 -3.90 7.53
CA PHE A 176 4.33 -3.89 8.06
C PHE A 176 5.28 -4.81 7.27
N GLU A 177 4.81 -6.00 6.91
CA GLU A 177 5.55 -6.93 6.06
C GLU A 177 5.78 -6.34 4.66
N MET A 178 4.78 -5.67 4.09
CA MET A 178 4.88 -4.98 2.80
C MET A 178 5.92 -3.85 2.85
N PHE A 179 5.93 -3.06 3.92
CA PHE A 179 6.94 -2.01 4.13
C PHE A 179 8.35 -2.61 4.17
N THR A 180 8.53 -3.68 4.96
CA THR A 180 9.83 -4.37 5.11
C THR A 180 10.29 -4.96 3.78
N TRP A 181 9.39 -5.61 3.05
CA TRP A 181 9.67 -6.19 1.74
C TRP A 181 10.07 -5.12 0.71
N THR A 182 9.34 -3.99 0.67
CA THR A 182 9.67 -2.86 -0.22
C THR A 182 11.05 -2.29 0.11
N ALA A 183 11.38 -2.10 1.39
CA ALA A 183 12.69 -1.60 1.81
C ALA A 183 13.82 -2.56 1.44
N GLN A 184 13.62 -3.87 1.59
CA GLN A 184 14.60 -4.88 1.18
C GLN A 184 14.79 -4.93 -0.33
N LYS A 185 13.72 -4.80 -1.12
CA LYS A 185 13.78 -4.75 -2.58
C LYS A 185 14.62 -3.56 -3.05
N LYS A 186 14.40 -2.38 -2.44
CA LYS A 186 15.20 -1.17 -2.73
C LYS A 186 16.68 -1.35 -2.41
N LYS A 187 17.00 -1.93 -1.25
CA LYS A 187 18.39 -2.19 -0.89
C LYS A 187 19.10 -3.09 -1.90
N LYS A 188 18.45 -4.17 -2.34
CA LYS A 188 18.99 -5.07 -3.38
C LYS A 188 19.18 -4.38 -4.74
N ALA A 189 18.28 -3.45 -5.11
CA ALA A 189 18.43 -2.68 -6.33
C ALA A 189 19.67 -1.76 -6.28
N VAL A 190 19.88 -1.07 -5.15
CA VAL A 190 21.06 -0.23 -4.92
C VAL A 190 22.36 -1.06 -4.91
N ASP A 191 22.35 -2.21 -4.23
CA ASP A 191 23.52 -3.12 -4.19
C ASP A 191 23.85 -3.70 -5.58
N ASN A 192 22.86 -3.90 -6.47
CA ASN A 192 23.06 -4.35 -7.85
C ASN A 192 23.53 -3.22 -8.78
N GLU A 193 23.06 -1.98 -8.60
CA GLU A 193 23.53 -0.81 -9.35
C GLU A 193 25.00 -0.47 -9.01
N GLU A 194 25.44 -0.69 -7.77
CA GLU A 194 26.86 -0.55 -7.38
C GLU A 194 27.76 -1.60 -8.05
N GLN A 195 27.22 -2.74 -8.52
CA GLN A 195 27.99 -3.76 -9.25
C GLN A 195 28.01 -3.58 -10.78
N GLU A 196 27.09 -2.81 -11.37
CA GLU A 196 27.04 -2.57 -12.82
C GLU A 196 27.75 -1.28 -13.27
N THR A 197 28.35 -0.52 -12.35
CA THR A 197 29.15 0.68 -12.66
C THR A 197 30.56 0.38 -13.18
N PHE A 198 30.70 -0.54 -14.14
CA PHE A 198 31.87 -0.65 -15.01
C PHE A 198 31.48 -1.20 -16.39
N ASN A 199 30.76 -0.40 -17.19
CA ASN A 199 30.87 -0.43 -18.65
C ASN A 199 30.29 0.86 -19.24
N PRO A 200 31.07 1.71 -19.92
CA PRO A 200 30.57 2.89 -20.59
C PRO A 200 30.13 2.54 -22.01
N LEU A 201 28.89 2.87 -22.41
CA LEU A 201 28.52 3.07 -23.82
C LEU A 201 27.20 3.86 -23.95
N VAL A 202 27.38 5.17 -24.17
CA VAL A 202 26.71 6.12 -25.08
C VAL A 202 25.25 5.88 -25.52
N GLU A 203 24.40 6.82 -25.09
CA GLU A 203 23.28 7.56 -25.73
C GLU A 203 22.47 6.94 -26.90
N ILE A 204 21.13 7.04 -26.83
CA ILE A 204 20.31 8.07 -27.52
C ILE A 204 18.82 7.97 -27.09
N GLU A 205 18.32 9.13 -26.64
CA GLU A 205 16.98 9.75 -26.69
C GLU A 205 15.67 8.94 -26.85
N ALA A 206 14.76 9.15 -25.89
CA ALA A 206 13.37 9.55 -26.19
C ALA A 206 12.81 10.36 -25.00
N SER A 207 12.94 11.69 -25.07
CA SER A 207 12.29 12.62 -24.14
C SER A 207 10.80 12.74 -24.47
N THR A 208 9.95 12.04 -23.73
CA THR A 208 8.55 12.47 -23.52
C THR A 208 8.48 13.09 -22.13
N SER A 209 8.15 14.38 -22.06
CA SER A 209 8.01 15.07 -20.77
C SER A 209 6.80 14.52 -20.02
N ASP A 210 7.07 13.53 -19.16
CA ASP A 210 6.13 13.12 -18.14
C ASP A 210 5.91 14.32 -17.21
N LYS A 211 4.70 14.90 -17.28
CA LYS A 211 4.28 15.90 -16.29
C LYS A 211 4.41 15.27 -14.92
N VAL A 212 5.42 15.69 -14.16
CA VAL A 212 5.69 15.15 -12.82
C VAL A 212 4.43 15.37 -11.98
N ALA A 213 3.73 14.29 -11.65
CA ALA A 213 2.53 14.35 -10.83
C ALA A 213 2.90 14.70 -9.39
N THR A 214 1.97 15.27 -8.61
CA THR A 214 2.17 15.48 -7.17
C THR A 214 2.36 14.12 -6.45
N PRO A 215 3.32 14.00 -5.52
CA PRO A 215 3.55 12.79 -4.74
C PRO A 215 2.30 12.33 -4.03
N MET A 216 2.02 11.03 -4.13
CA MET A 216 0.83 10.42 -3.55
C MET A 216 1.15 9.82 -2.18
N CYS A 217 0.21 9.90 -1.25
CA CYS A 217 0.29 9.31 0.08
C CYS A 217 0.73 7.84 -0.03
N THR A 218 1.87 7.47 0.55
CA THR A 218 2.39 6.09 0.46
C THR A 218 1.51 5.06 1.16
N PHE A 219 0.59 5.50 2.04
CA PHE A 219 -0.29 4.61 2.78
C PHE A 219 -1.56 4.29 1.98
N CYS A 220 -2.23 5.30 1.43
CA CYS A 220 -3.49 5.09 0.70
C CYS A 220 -3.37 5.24 -0.81
N LEU A 221 -2.38 5.99 -1.30
CA LEU A 221 -2.13 6.29 -2.72
C LEU A 221 -3.30 7.00 -3.44
N GLU A 222 -4.35 7.39 -2.70
CA GLU A 222 -5.53 8.06 -3.24
C GLU A 222 -5.43 9.58 -3.16
N ARG A 223 -4.69 10.07 -2.17
CA ARG A 223 -4.59 11.49 -1.86
C ARG A 223 -3.14 11.93 -1.96
N PRO A 224 -2.88 13.16 -2.40
CA PRO A 224 -1.55 13.73 -2.33
C PRO A 224 -0.99 13.66 -0.91
N ILE A 225 0.34 13.57 -0.80
CA ILE A 225 1.01 13.81 0.46
C ILE A 225 0.73 15.26 0.88
N ASP A 226 0.19 15.45 2.07
CA ASP A 226 -0.11 16.76 2.64
C ASP A 226 0.32 16.89 4.11
N MET A 227 1.03 15.90 4.64
CA MET A 227 1.55 15.90 6.01
C MET A 227 3.06 15.70 6.08
N LEU A 228 3.68 16.50 6.94
CA LEU A 228 5.09 16.42 7.33
C LEU A 228 5.19 15.93 8.79
N LEU A 229 6.04 14.93 9.04
CA LEU A 229 6.26 14.37 10.38
C LEU A 229 7.48 15.03 11.05
N MET A 230 7.26 15.77 12.13
CA MET A 230 8.30 16.52 12.84
C MET A 230 8.86 15.70 14.02
N PRO A 231 10.17 15.80 14.32
CA PRO A 231 11.15 16.73 13.74
C PRO A 231 11.94 16.16 12.55
N CYS A 232 11.61 14.94 12.10
CA CYS A 232 12.38 14.26 11.04
C CYS A 232 12.09 14.76 9.62
N ASN A 233 11.08 15.62 9.45
CA ASN A 233 10.64 16.21 8.19
C ASN A 233 10.37 15.20 7.06
N HIS A 234 9.92 13.98 7.39
CA HIS A 234 9.43 13.03 6.38
C HIS A 234 8.02 13.40 5.95
N ALA A 235 7.83 13.59 4.65
CA ALA A 235 6.55 13.77 4.00
C ALA A 235 6.14 12.44 3.35
N VAL A 236 5.19 11.73 3.97
CA VAL A 236 4.93 10.31 3.68
C VAL A 236 3.46 9.99 3.40
N CYS A 237 2.53 10.74 3.99
CA CYS A 237 1.12 10.38 3.96
C CYS A 237 0.19 11.59 3.94
N CYS A 238 -1.07 11.33 3.63
CA CYS A 238 -2.14 12.31 3.74
C CYS A 238 -2.65 12.44 5.19
N LYS A 239 -3.38 13.51 5.48
CA LYS A 239 -3.94 13.82 6.81
C LYS A 239 -4.70 12.65 7.45
N ASN A 240 -5.60 12.02 6.72
CA ASN A 240 -6.38 10.91 7.27
C ASN A 240 -5.51 9.69 7.59
N CYS A 241 -4.57 9.36 6.71
CA CYS A 241 -3.65 8.24 6.93
C CYS A 241 -2.74 8.51 8.14
N LYS A 242 -2.29 9.75 8.32
CA LYS A 242 -1.57 10.19 9.51
C LYS A 242 -2.42 10.04 10.79
N ASP A 243 -3.68 10.47 10.78
CA ASP A 243 -4.59 10.32 11.92
C ASP A 243 -4.78 8.85 12.30
N ASN A 244 -5.01 8.00 11.29
CA ASN A 244 -5.15 6.55 11.47
C ASN A 244 -3.87 5.92 12.04
N TYR A 245 -2.71 6.26 11.49
CA TYR A 245 -1.41 5.73 11.94
C TYR A 245 -1.08 6.11 13.40
N ILE A 246 -1.26 7.39 13.76
CA ILE A 246 -1.01 7.85 15.14
C ILE A 246 -1.96 7.16 16.12
N SER A 247 -3.24 7.01 15.75
CA SER A 247 -4.24 6.30 16.55
C SER A 247 -3.85 4.84 16.76
N TYR A 248 -3.43 4.16 15.68
CA TYR A 248 -2.99 2.77 15.71
C TYR A 248 -1.78 2.57 16.63
N GLU A 249 -0.70 3.34 16.44
CA GLU A 249 0.54 3.19 17.24
C GLU A 249 0.29 3.45 18.72
N ARG A 250 -0.55 4.44 19.06
CA ARG A 250 -0.95 4.70 20.46
C ARG A 250 -1.73 3.53 21.06
N LYS A 251 -2.71 2.97 20.34
CA LYS A 251 -3.48 1.81 20.81
C LYS A 251 -2.57 0.60 21.01
N ARG A 252 -1.68 0.33 20.05
CA ARG A 252 -0.69 -0.74 20.09
C ARG A 252 0.25 -0.62 21.27
N ASN A 253 0.78 0.58 21.52
CA ASN A 253 1.70 0.80 22.63
C ASN A 253 1.01 0.65 23.98
N LYS A 254 -0.24 1.12 24.10
CA LYS A 254 -1.07 0.90 25.28
C LYS A 254 -1.29 -0.60 25.55
N ALA A 255 -1.61 -1.39 24.52
CA ALA A 255 -1.83 -2.83 24.66
C ALA A 255 -0.56 -3.58 25.08
N LYS A 256 0.64 -3.06 24.75
CA LYS A 256 1.93 -3.65 25.09
C LYS A 256 2.56 -3.10 26.38
N ASN A 257 1.85 -2.25 27.13
CA ASN A 257 2.41 -1.50 28.27
C ASN A 257 3.72 -0.77 27.92
N MET A 258 3.82 -0.23 26.70
CA MET A 258 4.96 0.54 26.20
C MET A 258 4.69 2.05 26.28
N SER A 259 5.74 2.85 26.02
CA SER A 259 5.63 4.30 25.85
C SER A 259 4.55 4.67 24.82
N MET A 260 3.70 5.65 25.13
CA MET A 260 2.66 6.16 24.22
C MET A 260 3.21 6.97 23.04
N GLU A 261 4.53 7.07 22.93
CA GLU A 261 5.22 7.77 21.86
C GLU A 261 5.03 7.06 20.52
N VAL A 262 4.69 7.85 19.52
CA VAL A 262 4.58 7.37 18.14
C VAL A 262 5.85 7.75 17.41
N VAL A 263 6.37 6.84 16.59
CA VAL A 263 7.59 7.06 15.81
C VAL A 263 7.29 7.21 14.32
N CYS A 264 8.18 7.89 13.60
CA CYS A 264 8.11 8.03 12.16
C CYS A 264 8.17 6.63 11.50
N PRO A 265 7.30 6.32 10.53
CA PRO A 265 7.32 5.05 9.83
C PRO A 265 8.59 4.86 8.99
N ILE A 266 9.25 5.94 8.58
CA ILE A 266 10.45 5.90 7.74
C ILE A 266 11.72 5.74 8.59
N CYS A 267 12.01 6.71 9.46
CA CYS A 267 13.29 6.75 10.18
C CYS A 267 13.19 6.36 11.66
N ARG A 268 11.99 6.01 12.15
CA ARG A 268 11.74 5.58 13.54
C ARG A 268 12.07 6.61 14.63
N LYS A 269 12.40 7.86 14.26
CA LYS A 269 12.48 8.98 15.21
C LYS A 269 11.11 9.28 15.80
N LYS A 270 11.05 9.66 17.08
CA LYS A 270 9.81 10.09 17.75
C LYS A 270 9.13 11.22 16.98
N ILE A 271 7.81 11.11 16.78
CA ILE A 271 6.99 12.16 16.22
C ILE A 271 6.57 13.08 17.36
N GLU A 272 7.07 14.30 17.34
CA GLU A 272 6.75 15.35 18.32
C GLU A 272 5.63 16.27 17.82
N GLY A 273 5.51 16.39 16.49
CA GLY A 273 4.49 17.21 15.86
C GLY A 273 4.23 16.80 14.42
N VAL A 274 3.20 17.39 13.83
CA VAL A 274 2.85 17.21 12.43
C VAL A 274 2.53 18.57 11.84
N ALA A 275 2.99 18.83 10.62
CA ALA A 275 2.70 20.05 9.88
C ALA A 275 1.97 19.71 8.58
N GLN A 276 1.04 20.58 8.17
CA GLN A 276 0.39 20.45 6.88
C GLN A 276 1.27 21.09 5.80
N ILE A 277 1.38 20.45 4.65
CA ILE A 277 2.15 20.95 3.50
C ILE A 277 1.30 20.97 2.24
N TRP A 278 1.67 21.84 1.30
CA TRP A 278 0.97 21.98 0.03
C TRP A 278 1.94 22.05 -1.14
N PHE A 279 1.79 21.11 -2.07
CA PHE A 279 2.52 21.14 -3.33
C PHE A 279 1.92 22.16 -4.31
N PRO A 280 2.74 22.75 -5.19
CA PRO A 280 2.27 23.53 -6.31
C PRO A 280 1.31 22.75 -7.20
N LYS A 281 0.41 23.45 -7.89
CA LYS A 281 -0.37 22.87 -9.00
C LYS A 281 0.52 22.37 -10.14
N ILE A 282 1.65 23.04 -10.37
CA ILE A 282 2.67 22.64 -11.35
C ILE A 282 3.87 22.14 -10.54
N TYR A 283 4.02 20.83 -10.43
CA TYR A 283 5.06 20.21 -9.60
C TYR A 283 6.45 20.43 -10.22
N ARG A 284 7.07 21.56 -9.88
CA ARG A 284 8.43 21.94 -10.26
C ARG A 284 8.97 22.96 -9.27
N CYS A 285 10.28 23.07 -9.20
CA CYS A 285 10.93 24.10 -8.39
C CYS A 285 10.54 25.49 -8.90
N LEU A 286 10.06 26.37 -8.02
CA LEU A 286 9.69 27.74 -8.37
C LEU A 286 10.86 28.73 -8.26
N LEU A 287 12.03 28.26 -7.81
CA LEU A 287 13.16 29.10 -7.46
C LEU A 287 14.34 28.98 -8.43
N CYS A 288 14.41 27.86 -9.16
CA CYS A 288 15.45 27.62 -10.15
C CYS A 288 14.98 28.10 -11.52
N THR A 289 15.88 28.73 -12.26
CA THR A 289 15.67 29.12 -13.67
C THR A 289 15.88 27.96 -14.65
N ASN A 290 16.55 26.90 -14.20
CA ASN A 290 16.74 25.67 -14.95
C ASN A 290 15.63 24.69 -14.55
N ASP A 291 15.23 23.78 -15.46
CA ASP A 291 14.21 22.75 -15.26
C ASP A 291 14.56 21.79 -14.10
N CYS A 292 14.38 22.29 -12.88
CA CYS A 292 14.70 21.62 -11.63
C CYS A 292 13.42 21.03 -11.05
N ASP A 293 13.38 19.71 -10.97
CA ASP A 293 12.21 18.99 -10.44
C ASP A 293 12.32 18.67 -8.94
N THR A 294 13.43 19.08 -8.30
CA THR A 294 13.63 18.88 -6.86
C THR A 294 12.67 19.73 -6.03
N MET A 295 11.85 19.06 -5.22
CA MET A 295 10.85 19.65 -4.32
C MET A 295 11.17 19.35 -2.84
N SER A 296 12.33 19.77 -2.37
CA SER A 296 12.87 19.40 -1.04
C SER A 296 12.73 20.49 0.04
N ALA A 297 12.00 21.58 -0.23
CA ALA A 297 11.91 22.73 0.66
C ALA A 297 10.46 23.16 0.94
N VAL A 298 10.15 23.35 2.22
CA VAL A 298 8.87 23.88 2.70
C VAL A 298 9.09 25.19 3.45
N ALA A 299 8.26 26.19 3.14
CA ALA A 299 8.18 27.42 3.92
C ALA A 299 7.61 27.12 5.32
N GLY A 300 8.45 27.24 6.35
CA GLY A 300 8.19 26.77 7.73
C GLY A 300 8.31 27.87 8.79
N GLY A 301 8.29 27.47 10.06
CA GLY A 301 8.36 28.35 11.24
C GLY A 301 7.00 28.68 11.87
N GLU A 302 7.01 29.51 12.94
CA GLU A 302 5.81 29.91 13.71
C GLU A 302 4.72 30.58 12.85
N ASN A 303 5.11 31.16 11.71
CA ASN A 303 4.19 31.73 10.71
C ASN A 303 4.38 31.13 9.30
N GLY A 304 5.01 29.95 9.21
CA GLY A 304 5.23 29.25 7.96
C GLY A 304 3.92 28.92 7.24
N CYS A 305 3.90 29.10 5.92
CA CYS A 305 2.70 28.84 5.12
C CYS A 305 2.56 27.39 4.65
N GLY A 306 3.54 26.52 4.92
CA GLY A 306 3.56 25.11 4.54
C GLY A 306 3.63 24.84 3.03
N CYS A 307 3.79 25.87 2.21
CA CYS A 307 3.97 25.69 0.77
C CYS A 307 5.32 25.01 0.50
N VAL A 308 5.30 23.98 -0.34
CA VAL A 308 6.52 23.39 -0.93
C VAL A 308 6.93 24.31 -2.09
N ILE A 309 8.13 24.89 -2.01
CA ILE A 309 8.52 26.02 -2.89
C ILE A 309 9.65 25.68 -3.86
N GLY A 310 10.36 24.56 -3.67
CA GLY A 310 11.40 24.11 -4.58
C GLY A 310 12.53 23.36 -3.88
N CYS A 311 13.75 23.49 -4.40
CA CYS A 311 14.94 22.90 -3.79
C CYS A 311 15.38 23.67 -2.53
N TYR A 312 15.93 22.95 -1.56
CA TYR A 312 16.26 23.49 -0.23
C TYR A 312 17.31 24.60 -0.28
N GLU A 313 18.36 24.44 -1.07
CA GLU A 313 19.46 25.41 -1.13
C GLU A 313 18.98 26.80 -1.58
N LYS A 314 18.17 26.87 -2.64
CA LYS A 314 17.62 28.14 -3.15
C LYS A 314 16.57 28.72 -2.21
N ALA A 315 15.76 27.86 -1.59
CA ALA A 315 14.75 28.30 -0.64
C ALA A 315 15.38 28.89 0.63
N ARG A 316 16.46 28.29 1.14
CA ARG A 316 17.24 28.80 2.27
C ARG A 316 17.82 30.17 1.93
N LYS A 317 18.46 30.32 0.77
CA LYS A 317 18.98 31.62 0.32
C LYS A 317 17.88 32.68 0.22
N LEU A 318 16.75 32.36 -0.40
CA LEU A 318 15.61 33.28 -0.49
C LEU A 318 15.12 33.73 0.89
N CYS A 319 15.10 32.83 1.88
CA CYS A 319 14.74 33.15 3.25
C CYS A 319 15.77 34.07 3.92
N ASP A 320 17.06 33.79 3.74
CA ASP A 320 18.16 34.58 4.30
C ASP A 320 18.19 36.01 3.73
N ASP A 321 17.81 36.15 2.46
CA ASP A 321 17.65 37.45 1.77
C ASP A 321 16.37 38.20 2.19
N GLY A 322 15.59 37.67 3.15
CA GLY A 322 14.34 38.27 3.64
C GLY A 322 13.17 38.17 2.65
N GLY A 323 13.23 37.20 1.73
CA GLY A 323 12.24 37.01 0.69
C GLY A 323 10.88 36.51 1.17
N SER A 324 9.94 36.44 0.23
CA SER A 324 8.58 35.95 0.46
C SER A 324 8.32 34.64 -0.29
N CYS A 325 7.39 33.84 0.23
CA CYS A 325 6.95 32.61 -0.41
C CYS A 325 6.47 32.91 -1.85
N PRO A 326 7.03 32.26 -2.88
CA PRO A 326 6.64 32.49 -4.27
C PRO A 326 5.19 32.07 -4.55
N HIS A 327 4.59 31.27 -3.66
CA HIS A 327 3.25 30.72 -3.85
C HIS A 327 2.13 31.58 -3.25
N CYS A 328 2.34 32.09 -2.04
CA CYS A 328 1.31 32.82 -1.29
C CYS A 328 1.76 34.20 -0.82
N HIS A 329 2.98 34.62 -1.18
CA HIS A 329 3.58 35.93 -0.92
C HIS A 329 3.76 36.31 0.56
N LYS A 330 3.51 35.39 1.49
CA LYS A 330 3.86 35.56 2.91
C LYS A 330 5.38 35.62 3.08
N GLN A 331 5.85 36.51 3.94
CA GLN A 331 7.27 36.61 4.29
C GLN A 331 7.79 35.26 4.81
N LEU A 332 8.97 34.84 4.35
CA LEU A 332 9.62 33.64 4.84
C LEU A 332 10.32 33.96 6.17
N ILE A 333 9.95 33.24 7.22
CA ILE A 333 10.63 33.30 8.51
C ILE A 333 11.61 32.13 8.64
N ASP A 334 11.23 30.97 8.11
CA ASP A 334 12.11 29.80 8.06
C ASP A 334 11.78 28.90 6.86
N VAL A 335 12.70 28.00 6.54
CA VAL A 335 12.55 26.98 5.52
C VAL A 335 13.04 25.65 6.07
N LEU A 336 12.17 24.64 6.00
CA LEU A 336 12.47 23.28 6.39
C LEU A 336 12.88 22.46 5.17
N GLN A 337 13.99 21.73 5.29
CA GLN A 337 14.30 20.65 4.37
C GLN A 337 13.35 19.49 4.64
N ILE A 338 12.70 18.99 3.58
CA ILE A 338 11.77 17.87 3.65
C ILE A 338 12.30 16.67 2.86
N PHE A 339 11.91 15.49 3.32
CA PHE A 339 12.24 14.21 2.71
C PHE A 339 10.94 13.56 2.23
N ILE A 340 10.67 13.67 0.94
CA ILE A 340 9.46 13.11 0.33
C ILE A 340 9.69 11.63 0.09
N GLN A 341 8.86 10.78 0.70
CA GLN A 341 8.78 9.39 0.32
C GLN A 341 7.64 9.27 -0.70
N ASP A 342 7.98 9.10 -1.97
CA ASP A 342 7.02 8.78 -3.03
C ASP A 342 7.16 7.30 -3.43
N ASP A 343 6.14 6.76 -4.09
CA ASP A 343 6.09 5.39 -4.63
C ASP A 343 6.82 5.30 -6.00
N ARG A 344 7.40 6.43 -6.46
CA ARG A 344 8.17 6.55 -7.71
C ARG A 344 9.68 6.31 -7.52
N ASP A 345 10.16 6.38 -6.29
CA ASP A 345 11.55 6.13 -5.89
C ASP A 345 11.60 5.08 -4.78
#